data_AF-A5B9B1-F1
#
_entry.id   AF-A5B9B1-F1
#
_cell.length_a   1.000
_cell.length_b   1.000
_cell.length_c   1.000
_cell.angle_alpha   90.00
_cell.angle_beta   90.00
_cell.angle_gamma   90.00
#
_symmetry.space_group_name_H-M   'P 1'
#
loop_
_entity.id
_entity.type
_entity.pdbx_description
1 polymer ?
#
loop_
_entity_poly.entity_id
_entity_poly.type
_entity_poly.pdbx_seq_one_letter_code
_entity_poly.pdbx_strand_id
1 'polypeptide(L)'
;MGFVEKLVEFMPSDKLALQDSDGATALFKTVRAGNIKAVKLLVNKNPSLPNICNRHDFASLHSAVRYGHKELTLYLLSVTRALICISFLKFAWNRTSAQSTNGGVSW
;
A
#
# COMPACT_ATOMS: atom_id res chain seq x y z
N MET A 1 20.07 -0.57 -12.84
CA MET A 1 19.16 0.56 -12.60
C MET A 1 18.02 0.54 -13.61
N GLY A 2 16.79 0.35 -13.14
CA GLY A 2 15.59 0.39 -13.97
C GLY A 2 15.15 1.82 -14.30
N PHE A 3 14.39 2.00 -15.39
CA PHE A 3 13.87 3.32 -15.80
C PHE A 3 13.09 4.02 -14.67
N VAL A 4 12.28 3.27 -13.93
CA VAL A 4 11.47 3.78 -12.81
C VAL A 4 12.34 4.29 -11.64
N GLU A 5 13.48 3.64 -11.35
CA GLU A 5 14.40 4.06 -10.28
C GLU A 5 14.97 5.45 -10.58
N LYS A 6 15.50 5.64 -11.80
CA LYS A 6 16.01 6.94 -12.23
C LYS A 6 14.92 8.02 -12.17
N LEU A 7 13.71 7.69 -12.61
CA LEU A 7 12.61 8.65 -12.65
C LEU A 7 12.17 9.09 -11.23
N VAL A 8 12.15 8.15 -10.27
CA VAL A 8 11.89 8.46 -8.86
C VAL A 8 13.05 9.22 -8.21
N GLU A 9 14.29 8.98 -8.62
CA GLU A 9 15.45 9.75 -8.15
C GLU A 9 15.37 11.23 -8.57
N PHE A 10 15.02 11.50 -9.83
CA PHE A 10 14.88 12.86 -10.37
C PHE A 10 13.61 13.59 -9.92
N MET A 11 12.60 12.87 -9.41
CA MET A 11 11.41 13.51 -8.86
C MET A 11 11.64 14.04 -7.42
N PRO A 12 11.25 15.29 -7.13
CA PRO A 12 11.24 15.79 -5.76
C PRO A 12 10.16 15.06 -4.93
N SER A 13 10.46 14.84 -3.65
CA SER A 13 9.62 14.07 -2.71
C SER A 13 8.17 14.56 -2.62
N ASP A 14 7.98 15.87 -2.75
CA ASP A 14 6.67 16.52 -2.62
C ASP A 14 5.77 16.23 -3.82
N LYS A 15 6.37 15.98 -5.00
CA LYS A 15 5.63 15.61 -6.20
C LYS A 15 5.14 14.16 -6.16
N LEU A 16 5.73 13.31 -5.32
CA LEU A 16 5.26 11.93 -5.14
C LEU A 16 3.93 11.84 -4.40
N ALA A 17 3.62 12.87 -3.60
CA ALA A 17 2.34 12.99 -2.88
C ALA A 17 1.20 13.51 -3.77
N LEU A 18 1.47 13.87 -5.03
CA LEU A 18 0.43 14.29 -5.96
C LEU A 18 -0.58 13.17 -6.17
N GLN A 19 -1.83 13.58 -6.25
CA GLN A 19 -2.97 12.72 -6.44
C GLN A 19 -3.55 12.92 -7.84
N ASP A 20 -4.03 11.84 -8.45
CA ASP A 20 -4.81 11.90 -9.69
C ASP A 20 -6.26 12.36 -9.42
N SER A 21 -7.10 12.31 -10.45
CA SER A 21 -8.53 12.63 -10.38
C SER A 21 -9.31 11.81 -9.36
N ASP A 22 -8.81 10.64 -8.95
CA ASP A 22 -9.44 9.75 -7.98
C ASP A 22 -8.87 9.95 -6.56
N GLY A 23 -7.93 10.88 -6.38
CA GLY A 23 -7.17 11.02 -5.13
C GLY A 23 -6.04 9.99 -5.01
N ALA A 24 -5.77 9.17 -6.02
CA ALA A 24 -4.78 8.11 -5.93
C ALA A 24 -3.36 8.64 -6.19
N THR A 25 -2.44 8.29 -5.31
CA THR A 25 -1.01 8.61 -5.46
C THR A 25 -0.29 7.60 -6.36
N ALA A 26 0.94 7.93 -6.77
CA ALA A 26 1.82 7.00 -7.46
C ALA A 26 2.01 5.67 -6.69
N LEU A 27 2.05 5.75 -5.35
CA LEU A 27 2.10 4.56 -4.50
C LEU A 27 0.86 3.69 -4.68
N PHE A 28 -0.34 4.26 -4.72
CA PHE A 28 -1.57 3.49 -4.91
C PHE A 28 -1.56 2.69 -6.22
N LYS A 29 -1.09 3.28 -7.33
CA LYS A 29 -1.04 2.61 -8.63
C LYS A 29 0.03 1.50 -8.67
N THR A 30 1.19 1.70 -8.04
CA THR A 30 2.25 0.68 -7.96
C THR A 30 1.86 -0.50 -7.09
N VAL A 31 1.13 -0.23 -5.99
CA VAL A 31 0.55 -1.27 -5.14
C VAL A 31 -0.51 -2.08 -5.89
N ARG A 32 -1.38 -1.42 -6.66
CA ARG A 32 -2.34 -2.10 -7.54
C ARG A 32 -1.67 -2.99 -8.58
N ALA A 33 -0.48 -2.61 -9.04
CA ALA A 33 0.31 -3.41 -9.99
C ALA A 33 1.08 -4.56 -9.32
N GLY A 34 1.10 -4.66 -7.98
CA GLY A 34 1.86 -5.67 -7.24
C GLY A 34 3.38 -5.48 -7.29
N ASN A 35 3.87 -4.31 -7.71
CA ASN A 35 5.31 -4.09 -7.91
C ASN A 35 5.99 -3.68 -6.60
N ILE A 36 6.42 -4.66 -5.81
CA ILE A 36 7.04 -4.44 -4.51
C ILE A 36 8.35 -3.61 -4.59
N LYS A 37 9.13 -3.74 -5.67
CA LYS A 37 10.38 -2.97 -5.85
C LYS A 37 10.07 -1.48 -5.98
N ALA A 38 9.11 -1.13 -6.84
CA ALA A 38 8.66 0.25 -7.01
C ALA A 38 8.05 0.82 -5.72
N VAL A 39 7.27 0.02 -4.99
CA VAL A 39 6.71 0.41 -3.69
C VAL A 39 7.81 0.75 -2.67
N LYS A 40 8.82 -0.12 -2.52
CA LYS A 40 9.96 0.12 -1.62
C LYS A 40 10.71 1.41 -1.98
N LEU A 41 10.96 1.66 -3.27
CA LEU A 41 11.62 2.87 -3.74
C LEU A 41 10.83 4.14 -3.39
N LEU A 42 9.52 4.13 -3.65
CA LEU A 42 8.65 5.27 -3.36
C LEU A 42 8.56 5.56 -1.86
N VAL A 43 8.37 4.51 -1.04
CA VAL A 43 8.30 4.66 0.42
C VAL A 43 9.62 5.13 1.02
N ASN A 44 10.75 4.63 0.52
CA ASN A 44 12.06 5.10 0.95
C ASN A 44 12.30 6.58 0.62
N LYS A 45 11.82 7.04 -0.56
CA LYS A 45 11.95 8.44 -0.99
C LYS A 45 11.01 9.37 -0.22
N ASN A 46 9.81 8.92 0.13
CA ASN A 46 8.87 9.67 0.95
C ASN A 46 8.07 8.73 1.89
N PRO A 47 8.47 8.64 3.17
CA PRO A 47 7.84 7.78 4.15
C PRO A 47 6.40 8.16 4.54
N SER A 48 5.93 9.35 4.18
CA SER A 48 4.55 9.78 4.47
C SER A 48 3.54 9.26 3.44
N LEU A 49 3.99 8.82 2.25
CA LEU A 49 3.14 8.34 1.16
C LEU A 49 2.15 7.22 1.52
N PRO A 50 2.51 6.20 2.32
CA PRO A 50 1.58 5.14 2.71
C PRO A 50 0.38 5.64 3.49
N ASN A 51 0.47 6.80 4.13
CA ASN A 51 -0.59 7.38 4.95
C ASN A 51 -1.57 8.24 4.13
N ILE A 52 -1.29 8.48 2.84
CA ILE A 52 -2.17 9.28 1.99
C ILE A 52 -3.31 8.40 1.46
N CYS A 53 -4.53 8.74 1.82
CA CYS A 53 -5.74 8.11 1.31
C CYS A 53 -6.23 8.76 0.01
N ASN A 54 -6.94 7.98 -0.81
CA ASN A 54 -7.66 8.51 -1.96
C ASN A 54 -8.99 9.18 -1.55
N ARG A 55 -9.78 9.65 -2.53
CA ARG A 55 -11.08 10.31 -2.28
C ARG A 55 -12.15 9.43 -1.62
N HIS A 56 -11.90 8.12 -1.52
CA HIS A 56 -12.77 7.16 -0.86
C HIS A 56 -12.20 6.71 0.50
N ASP A 57 -11.27 7.48 1.05
CA ASP A 57 -10.54 7.16 2.28
C ASP A 57 -9.75 5.83 2.22
N PHE A 58 -9.44 5.34 1.02
CA PHE A 58 -8.63 4.15 0.83
C PHE A 58 -7.14 4.50 0.76
N ALA A 59 -6.40 4.10 1.79
CA ALA A 59 -4.95 3.99 1.75
C ALA A 59 -4.47 2.90 0.78
N SER A 60 -3.22 2.98 0.33
CA SER A 60 -2.61 2.01 -0.58
C SER A 60 -2.62 0.57 -0.03
N LEU A 61 -2.59 0.39 1.30
CA LEU A 61 -2.74 -0.90 1.97
C LEU A 61 -4.07 -1.62 1.65
N HIS A 62 -5.18 -0.87 1.48
CA HIS A 62 -6.47 -1.46 1.09
C HIS A 62 -6.39 -2.17 -0.26
N SER A 63 -5.68 -1.57 -1.21
CA SER A 63 -5.44 -2.17 -2.52
C SER A 63 -4.58 -3.42 -2.40
N ALA A 64 -3.49 -3.38 -1.63
CA ALA A 64 -2.62 -4.55 -1.44
C ALA A 64 -3.39 -5.78 -0.94
N VAL A 65 -4.30 -5.56 0.02
CA VAL A 65 -5.18 -6.61 0.57
C VAL A 65 -6.20 -7.06 -0.46
N ARG A 66 -6.90 -6.12 -1.12
CA ARG A 66 -7.93 -6.42 -2.13
C ARG A 66 -7.39 -7.28 -3.27
N TYR A 67 -6.17 -7.03 -3.71
CA TYR A 67 -5.51 -7.79 -4.78
C TYR A 67 -4.74 -9.02 -4.28
N GLY A 68 -4.76 -9.31 -2.97
CA GLY A 68 -4.14 -10.50 -2.39
C GLY A 68 -2.61 -10.50 -2.41
N HIS A 69 -1.97 -9.33 -2.53
CA HIS A 69 -0.51 -9.22 -2.55
C HIS A 69 0.06 -9.35 -1.14
N LYS A 70 0.16 -10.59 -0.63
CA LYS A 70 0.56 -10.89 0.77
C LYS A 70 1.87 -10.22 1.18
N GLU A 71 2.94 -10.40 0.41
CA GLU A 71 4.27 -9.83 0.74
C GLU A 71 4.24 -8.30 0.78
N LEU A 72 3.57 -7.69 -0.19
CA LEU A 72 3.44 -6.24 -0.31
C LEU A 72 2.54 -5.67 0.79
N THR A 73 1.51 -6.41 1.20
CA THR A 73 0.63 -6.07 2.34
C THR A 73 1.42 -6.08 3.64
N LEU A 74 2.25 -7.11 3.88
CA LEU A 74 3.10 -7.19 5.07
C LEU A 74 4.12 -6.05 5.10
N TYR A 75 4.72 -5.72 3.95
CA TYR A 75 5.63 -4.58 3.84
C TYR A 75 4.92 -3.25 4.12
N LEU A 76 3.75 -3.00 3.50
CA LEU A 76 3.00 -1.77 3.75
C LEU A 76 2.54 -1.67 5.20
N LEU A 77 2.16 -2.77 5.82
CA LEU A 77 1.77 -2.82 7.23
C LEU A 77 2.94 -2.43 8.16
N SER A 78 4.18 -2.82 7.84
CA SER A 78 5.34 -2.47 8.66
C SER A 78 5.78 -1.01 8.52
N VAL A 79 5.51 -0.37 7.38
CA VAL A 79 5.88 1.03 7.12
C VAL A 79 4.77 2.04 7.38
N THR A 80 3.50 1.59 7.39
CA THR A 80 2.34 2.47 7.62
C THR A 80 2.12 2.62 9.13
N ARG A 81 2.29 3.85 9.63
CA ARG A 81 2.11 4.18 11.06
C ARG A 81 0.65 4.49 11.44
N ALA A 82 -0.20 4.74 10.46
CA ALA A 82 -1.59 5.11 10.67
C ALA A 82 -2.47 3.90 11.05
N LEU A 83 -2.75 3.73 12.34
CA LEU A 83 -3.72 2.77 12.90
C LEU A 83 -5.18 2.99 12.41
N ILE A 84 -5.41 4.04 11.62
CA ILE A 84 -6.73 4.57 11.25
C ILE A 84 -7.44 3.68 10.19
N CYS A 85 -6.70 2.82 9.48
CA CYS A 85 -7.25 1.96 8.42
C CYS A 85 -7.47 0.48 8.84
N ILE A 86 -7.20 0.13 10.10
CA ILE A 86 -7.31 -1.27 10.58
C ILE A 86 -8.78 -1.74 10.64
N SER A 87 -9.74 -0.82 10.67
CA SER A 87 -11.18 -1.14 10.59
C SER A 87 -11.51 -1.98 9.35
N PHE A 88 -10.90 -1.67 8.20
CA PHE A 88 -11.08 -2.46 6.98
C PHE A 88 -10.30 -3.78 7.01
N LEU A 89 -9.10 -3.81 7.61
CA LEU A 89 -8.32 -5.04 7.77
C LEU A 89 -9.02 -6.06 8.68
N LYS A 90 -9.65 -5.63 9.77
CA LYS A 90 -10.48 -6.51 10.61
C LYS A 90 -11.61 -7.15 9.80
N PHE A 91 -12.23 -6.40 8.89
CA PHE A 91 -13.31 -6.93 8.04
C PHE A 91 -12.80 -7.87 6.93
N ALA A 92 -11.73 -7.48 6.23
CA ALA A 92 -11.17 -8.25 5.13
C ALA A 92 -10.46 -9.54 5.59
N TRP A 93 -9.70 -9.47 6.68
CA TRP A 93 -9.02 -10.63 7.26
C TRP A 93 -10.02 -11.67 7.77
N ASN A 94 -11.10 -11.22 8.42
CA ASN A 94 -12.14 -12.11 8.93
C ASN A 94 -12.88 -12.87 7.80
N ARG A 95 -13.01 -12.28 6.60
CA ARG A 95 -13.50 -12.99 5.41
C ARG A 95 -12.51 -14.01 4.86
N THR A 96 -11.21 -13.71 4.87
CA THR A 96 -10.19 -14.64 4.39
C THR A 96 -9.96 -15.82 5.34
N SER A 97 -10.12 -15.62 6.66
CA SER A 97 -10.09 -16.71 7.65
C SER A 97 -11.36 -17.57 7.62
N ALA A 98 -12.51 -17.02 7.24
CA ALA A 98 -13.75 -17.78 7.08
C ALA A 98 -13.74 -18.75 5.88
N GLN A 99 -12.77 -18.63 4.96
CA GLN A 99 -12.56 -19.57 3.85
C GLN A 99 -11.42 -20.58 4.14
N SER A 100 -10.76 -20.50 5.30
CA SER A 100 -9.70 -21.42 5.71
C SER A 100 -9.99 -21.92 7.13
N THR A 101 -11.03 -22.73 7.27
CA THR A 101 -11.12 -23.66 8.40
C THR A 101 -10.06 -24.74 8.19
N ASN A 102 -8.84 -24.48 8.66
CA ASN A 102 -8.00 -25.43 9.40
C ASN A 102 -6.61 -24.84 9.60
N GLY A 103 -6.23 -24.61 10.85
CA GLY A 103 -4.87 -24.27 11.26
C GLY A 103 -4.76 -22.83 11.72
N GLY A 104 -4.95 -22.65 13.03
CA GLY A 104 -4.88 -21.34 13.67
C GLY A 104 -3.51 -20.68 13.49
N VAL A 105 -3.57 -19.35 13.39
CA VAL A 105 -2.53 -18.46 13.90
C VAL A 105 -3.24 -17.24 14.44
N SER A 106 -3.26 -17.18 15.77
CA SER A 106 -3.64 -16.04 16.58
C SER A 106 -2.62 -14.92 16.42
N TRP A 107 -3.10 -13.71 16.17
CA TRP A 107 -2.43 -12.46 16.51
C TRP A 107 -3.33 -11.71 17.48
#